data_AF-A0A2S8G449-F1
#
_entry.id   AF-A0A2S8G449-F1
#
_cell.length_a   1.000
_cell.length_b   1.000
_cell.length_c   1.000
_cell.angle_alpha   90.00
_cell.angle_beta   90.00
_cell.angle_gamma   90.00
#
_symmetry.space_group_name_H-M   'P 1'
#
loop_
_entity.id
_entity.type
_entity.pdbx_description
1 polymer ?
#
loop_
_entity_poly.entity_id
_entity_poly.type
_entity_poly.pdbx_seq_one_letter_code
_entity_poly.pdbx_strand_id
1 'polypeptide(L)'
;MNDSALPENNPFASPSVEGSSPDEATQDQGIRSSVLAIGLVTAAILEATIVYARYANYDAPASTKLGSMVLFVMEAIAAGLGFAILLDYVFKKRVDQFQPGHWRLMVYGIGLIGALVMLPWSDLDEYGLTEFVWQPERFRTNYARDILGVILFGWILLTTREVGTWKMYAWLSLASFAASVLIALVGLFSSSNQDIWTMTALILMLASFAIPVISLIAMFVGIVLDKQNGVRRDRYHWLGILFPFIDFPLLLVVQFAKDMYLLQSYSN
;
A
#
# COMPACT_ATOMS: atom_id res chain seq x y z
N MET A 1 -60.29 -1.99 37.83
CA MET A 1 -59.06 -1.96 38.63
C MET A 1 -57.94 -1.64 37.67
N ASN A 2 -57.40 -0.43 37.78
CA ASN A 2 -56.35 0.10 36.91
C ASN A 2 -55.04 -0.15 37.65
N ASP A 3 -54.29 -1.16 37.23
CA ASP A 3 -52.93 -1.38 37.72
C ASP A 3 -52.01 -0.39 37.01
N SER A 4 -51.91 0.81 37.59
CA SER A 4 -50.89 1.80 37.25
C SER A 4 -49.53 1.26 37.68
N ALA A 5 -48.83 0.60 36.76
CA ALA A 5 -47.42 0.28 36.89
C ALA A 5 -46.63 1.58 37.04
N LEU A 6 -45.96 1.74 38.17
CA LEU A 6 -45.01 2.81 38.42
C LEU A 6 -43.82 2.70 37.44
N PRO A 7 -43.30 3.80 36.90
CA PRO A 7 -42.06 3.74 36.14
C PRO A 7 -40.91 3.42 37.10
N GLU A 8 -40.29 2.25 36.92
CA GLU A 8 -39.00 1.88 37.51
C GLU A 8 -37.93 2.85 37.01
N ASN A 9 -37.75 3.95 37.71
CA ASN A 9 -36.59 4.82 37.55
C ASN A 9 -35.44 4.16 38.32
N ASN A 10 -34.81 3.15 37.73
CA ASN A 10 -33.67 2.44 38.33
C ASN A 10 -32.44 3.35 38.30
N PRO A 11 -31.98 3.89 39.46
CA PRO A 11 -30.83 4.80 39.52
C PRO A 11 -29.49 4.09 39.26
N PHE A 12 -29.50 2.77 39.12
CA PHE A 12 -28.35 1.94 38.75
C PHE A 12 -28.44 1.41 37.31
N ALA A 13 -29.44 1.84 36.53
CA ALA A 13 -29.43 1.59 35.10
C ALA A 13 -28.20 2.30 34.50
N SER A 14 -27.25 1.51 34.00
CA SER A 14 -26.15 2.05 33.19
C SER A 14 -26.78 2.86 32.06
N PRO A 15 -26.25 4.05 31.71
CA PRO A 15 -26.85 4.89 30.68
C PRO A 15 -27.05 4.01 29.45
N SER A 16 -28.31 3.79 29.09
CA SER A 16 -28.65 3.27 27.78
C SER A 16 -27.97 4.21 26.81
N VAL A 17 -27.04 3.70 26.02
CA VAL A 17 -26.47 4.43 24.89
C VAL A 17 -27.58 4.50 23.83
N GLU A 18 -28.64 5.22 24.17
CA GLU A 18 -29.63 5.71 23.22
C GLU A 18 -28.94 6.84 22.46
N GLY A 19 -28.70 6.61 21.16
CA GLY A 19 -28.43 7.72 20.25
C GLY A 19 -27.18 7.62 19.38
N SER A 20 -26.68 6.42 19.06
CA SER A 20 -26.03 6.26 17.76
C SER A 20 -26.81 5.24 16.96
N SER A 21 -27.81 5.73 16.23
CA SER A 21 -28.52 4.94 15.22
C SER A 21 -27.47 4.27 14.32
N PRO A 22 -27.37 2.92 14.29
CA PRO A 22 -26.38 2.21 13.49
C PRO A 22 -26.54 2.43 11.97
N ASP A 23 -27.64 3.07 11.56
CA ASP A 23 -28.06 3.16 10.16
C ASP A 23 -27.63 4.45 9.43
N GLU A 24 -27.16 5.50 10.11
CA GLU A 24 -26.68 6.72 9.41
C GLU A 24 -25.21 6.65 8.97
N ALA A 25 -24.43 5.69 9.50
CA ALA A 25 -22.97 5.67 9.31
C ALA A 25 -22.49 5.05 7.99
N THR A 26 -23.39 4.56 7.12
CA THR A 26 -22.99 3.97 5.83
C THR A 26 -23.91 4.40 4.68
N GLN A 27 -24.21 5.70 4.59
CA GLN A 27 -24.53 6.26 3.28
C GLN A 27 -23.32 5.98 2.38
N ASP A 28 -23.53 5.23 1.29
CA ASP A 28 -22.52 4.90 0.29
C ASP A 28 -21.72 6.16 -0.04
N GLN A 29 -20.52 6.27 0.54
CA GLN A 29 -19.66 7.45 0.41
C GLN A 29 -18.94 7.38 -0.94
N GLY A 30 -19.74 7.31 -2.00
CA GLY A 30 -19.26 7.22 -3.35
C GLY A 30 -18.29 8.37 -3.64
N ILE A 31 -17.11 8.02 -4.13
CA ILE A 31 -16.18 8.98 -4.70
C ILE A 31 -16.89 9.66 -5.88
N ARG A 32 -16.79 10.98 -5.96
CA ARG A 32 -17.37 11.72 -7.11
C ARG A 32 -16.80 11.17 -8.41
N SER A 33 -17.65 10.85 -9.38
CA SER A 33 -17.23 10.25 -10.65
C SER A 33 -16.16 11.08 -11.38
N SER A 34 -16.18 12.41 -11.25
CA SER A 34 -15.14 13.27 -11.80
C SER A 34 -13.78 13.07 -11.13
N VAL A 35 -13.74 12.94 -9.80
CA VAL A 35 -12.50 12.70 -9.05
C VAL A 35 -11.96 11.30 -9.35
N LEU A 36 -12.86 10.31 -9.46
CA LEU A 36 -12.53 8.95 -9.90
C LEU A 36 -11.89 8.96 -11.30
N ALA A 37 -12.50 9.65 -12.26
CA ALA A 37 -11.98 9.76 -13.61
C ALA A 37 -10.60 10.44 -13.63
N ILE A 38 -10.42 11.53 -12.87
CA ILE A 38 -9.13 12.22 -12.76
C ILE A 38 -8.06 11.27 -12.20
N GLY A 39 -8.36 10.55 -11.12
CA GLY A 39 -7.41 9.60 -10.51
C GLY A 39 -7.01 8.48 -11.48
N LEU A 40 -7.98 7.85 -12.13
CA LEU A 40 -7.75 6.76 -13.09
C LEU A 40 -6.97 7.23 -14.33
N VAL A 41 -7.35 8.36 -14.93
CA VAL A 41 -6.64 8.91 -16.11
C VAL A 41 -5.22 9.30 -15.75
N THR A 42 -5.02 9.94 -14.60
CA THR A 42 -3.68 10.32 -14.11
C THR A 42 -2.82 9.07 -13.95
N ALA A 43 -3.31 8.05 -13.23
CA ALA A 43 -2.55 6.82 -13.02
C ALA A 43 -2.26 6.08 -14.34
N ALA A 44 -3.21 6.04 -15.28
CA ALA A 44 -3.00 5.41 -16.58
C ALA A 44 -1.90 6.11 -17.40
N ILE A 45 -1.85 7.46 -17.41
CA ILE A 45 -0.81 8.22 -18.12
C ILE A 45 0.56 7.97 -17.49
N LEU A 46 0.63 8.03 -16.16
CA LEU A 46 1.85 7.83 -15.41
C LEU A 46 2.41 6.40 -15.60
N GLU A 47 1.54 5.40 -15.53
CA GLU A 47 1.91 4.01 -15.77
C GLU A 47 2.36 3.81 -17.22
N ALA A 48 1.61 4.32 -18.21
CA ALA A 48 2.00 4.23 -19.62
C ALA A 48 3.39 4.84 -19.86
N THR A 49 3.73 5.92 -19.16
CA THR A 49 5.06 6.55 -19.22
C THR A 49 6.14 5.62 -18.66
N ILE A 50 5.91 5.00 -17.49
CA ILE A 50 6.83 4.04 -16.88
C ILE A 50 7.02 2.81 -17.77
N VAL A 51 5.93 2.25 -18.30
CA VAL A 51 5.95 1.09 -19.19
C VAL A 51 6.71 1.42 -20.47
N TYR A 52 6.43 2.57 -21.08
CA TYR A 52 7.14 3.01 -22.27
C TYR A 52 8.65 3.13 -21.99
N ALA A 53 9.04 3.82 -20.92
CA ALA A 53 10.45 3.97 -20.55
C ALA A 53 11.15 2.62 -20.29
N ARG A 54 10.47 1.68 -19.61
CA ARG A 54 11.06 0.37 -19.27
C ARG A 54 11.11 -0.61 -20.44
N TYR A 55 10.16 -0.55 -21.37
CA TYR A 55 9.97 -1.59 -22.39
C TYR A 55 10.19 -1.14 -23.83
N ALA A 56 10.37 0.16 -24.10
CA ALA A 56 10.67 0.64 -25.45
C ALA A 56 11.92 -0.01 -26.05
N ASN A 57 12.91 -0.36 -25.21
CA ASN A 57 14.19 -0.93 -25.64
C ASN A 57 14.44 -2.38 -25.15
N TYR A 58 13.41 -3.06 -24.62
CA TYR A 58 13.62 -4.34 -23.93
C TYR A 58 13.35 -5.55 -24.84
N ASP A 59 14.39 -6.34 -25.13
CA ASP A 59 14.33 -7.62 -25.87
C ASP A 59 13.77 -8.77 -25.02
N ALA A 60 12.59 -8.56 -24.43
CA ALA A 60 11.84 -9.61 -23.76
C ALA A 60 10.87 -10.36 -24.70
N PRO A 61 10.56 -11.64 -24.38
CA PRO A 61 9.50 -12.38 -25.03
C PRO A 61 8.16 -11.65 -24.98
N ALA A 62 7.34 -11.86 -26.00
CA ALA A 62 5.99 -11.31 -26.06
C ALA A 62 5.12 -11.71 -24.85
N SER A 63 5.30 -12.93 -24.33
CA SER A 63 4.59 -13.42 -23.14
C SER A 63 4.95 -12.64 -21.87
N THR A 64 6.23 -12.34 -21.65
CA THR A 64 6.68 -11.50 -20.53
C THR A 64 6.15 -10.08 -20.67
N LYS A 65 6.20 -9.49 -21.86
CA LYS A 65 5.65 -8.15 -22.13
C LYS A 65 4.15 -8.10 -21.83
N LEU A 66 3.39 -9.09 -22.30
CA LEU A 66 1.94 -9.18 -22.07
C LEU A 66 1.61 -9.38 -20.59
N GLY A 67 2.30 -10.28 -19.90
CA GLY A 67 2.11 -10.52 -18.47
C GLY A 67 2.39 -9.27 -17.64
N SER A 68 3.50 -8.58 -17.93
CA SER A 68 3.82 -7.30 -17.31
C SER A 68 2.77 -6.22 -17.61
N MET A 69 2.25 -6.13 -18.83
CA MET A 69 1.17 -5.18 -19.17
C MET A 69 -0.08 -5.38 -18.31
N VAL A 70 -0.47 -6.63 -18.03
CA VAL A 70 -1.62 -6.91 -17.16
C VAL A 70 -1.34 -6.43 -15.73
N LEU A 71 -0.14 -6.70 -15.20
CA LEU A 71 0.28 -6.18 -13.89
C LEU A 71 0.18 -4.65 -13.83
N PHE A 72 0.77 -3.96 -14.82
CA PHE A 72 0.77 -2.49 -14.86
C PHE A 72 -0.64 -1.91 -14.96
N VAL A 73 -1.54 -2.51 -15.75
CA VAL A 73 -2.93 -2.06 -15.80
C VAL A 73 -3.61 -2.21 -14.42
N MET A 74 -3.37 -3.32 -13.73
CA MET A 74 -3.93 -3.55 -12.40
C MET A 74 -3.36 -2.55 -11.37
N GLU A 75 -2.05 -2.32 -11.39
CA GLU A 75 -1.37 -1.33 -10.55
C GLU A 75 -1.89 0.10 -10.83
N ALA A 76 -2.06 0.48 -12.10
CA ALA A 76 -2.62 1.77 -12.50
C ALA A 76 -4.07 1.96 -12.00
N ILE A 77 -4.89 0.92 -12.07
CA ILE A 77 -6.26 0.96 -11.53
C ILE A 77 -6.21 1.15 -10.01
N ALA A 78 -5.40 0.37 -9.30
CA ALA A 78 -5.26 0.46 -7.84
C ALA A 78 -4.75 1.85 -7.41
N ALA A 79 -3.71 2.35 -8.08
CA ALA A 79 -3.12 3.66 -7.86
C ALA A 79 -4.11 4.79 -8.15
N GLY A 80 -4.84 4.70 -9.27
CA GLY A 80 -5.85 5.68 -9.66
C GLY A 80 -7.01 5.75 -8.68
N LEU A 81 -7.46 4.60 -8.17
CA LEU A 81 -8.42 4.54 -7.06
C LEU A 81 -7.83 5.15 -5.78
N GLY A 82 -6.57 4.85 -5.45
CA GLY A 82 -5.86 5.42 -4.32
C GLY A 82 -5.80 6.95 -4.34
N PHE A 83 -5.44 7.53 -5.48
CA PHE A 83 -5.45 8.98 -5.66
C PHE A 83 -6.84 9.57 -5.56
N ALA A 84 -7.83 8.94 -6.19
CA ALA A 84 -9.20 9.42 -6.16
C ALA A 84 -9.75 9.46 -4.72
N ILE A 85 -9.50 8.40 -3.93
CA ILE A 85 -9.88 8.34 -2.52
C ILE A 85 -9.16 9.43 -1.73
N LEU A 86 -7.84 9.53 -1.87
CA LEU A 86 -7.03 10.50 -1.17
C LEU A 86 -7.52 11.94 -1.42
N LEU A 87 -7.70 12.32 -2.70
CA LEU A 87 -8.16 13.65 -3.07
C LEU A 87 -9.58 13.93 -2.55
N ASP A 88 -10.54 13.02 -2.78
CA ASP A 88 -11.93 13.24 -2.38
C ASP A 88 -12.06 13.42 -0.86
N TYR A 89 -11.38 12.58 -0.07
CA TYR A 89 -11.43 12.65 1.39
C TYR A 89 -10.68 13.84 1.97
N VAL A 90 -9.53 14.23 1.38
CA VAL A 90 -8.81 15.45 1.77
C VAL A 90 -9.67 16.69 1.50
N PHE A 91 -10.22 16.83 0.29
CA PHE A 91 -11.05 17.98 -0.07
C PHE A 91 -12.34 18.06 0.74
N LYS A 92 -12.92 16.91 1.10
CA LYS A 92 -14.10 16.85 1.98
C LYS A 92 -13.77 16.91 3.48
N LYS A 93 -12.49 16.96 3.87
CA LYS A 93 -12.02 16.92 5.26
C LYS A 93 -12.51 15.68 6.05
N ARG A 94 -12.53 14.52 5.40
CA ARG A 94 -13.01 13.22 5.95
C ARG A 94 -11.88 12.21 6.16
N VAL A 95 -10.65 12.67 6.35
CA VAL A 95 -9.44 11.83 6.43
C VAL A 95 -9.46 10.84 7.61
N ASP A 96 -10.29 11.11 8.60
CA ASP A 96 -10.56 10.25 9.75
C ASP A 96 -11.46 9.04 9.41
N GLN A 97 -12.06 9.04 8.22
CA GLN A 97 -12.93 7.98 7.71
C GLN A 97 -12.20 7.03 6.76
N PHE A 98 -10.88 7.18 6.60
CA PHE A 98 -10.11 6.24 5.78
C PHE A 98 -10.13 4.85 6.37
N GLN A 99 -10.55 3.89 5.54
CA GLN A 99 -10.60 2.49 5.91
C GLN A 99 -9.30 1.77 5.52
N PRO A 100 -8.96 0.65 6.16
CA PRO A 100 -7.71 -0.07 5.90
C PRO A 100 -7.41 -0.41 4.44
N GLY A 101 -8.41 -0.81 3.66
CA GLY A 101 -8.24 -1.04 2.23
C GLY A 101 -7.99 0.25 1.43
N HIS A 102 -8.48 1.41 1.87
CA HIS A 102 -8.12 2.70 1.26
C HIS A 102 -6.63 2.98 1.41
N TRP A 103 -6.08 2.71 2.59
CA TRP A 103 -4.64 2.90 2.85
C TRP A 103 -3.80 2.08 1.87
N ARG A 104 -4.22 0.85 1.57
CA ARG A 104 -3.55 0.01 0.56
C ARG A 104 -3.64 0.59 -0.84
N LEU A 105 -4.81 1.06 -1.28
CA LEU A 105 -4.94 1.71 -2.59
C LEU A 105 -4.05 2.96 -2.69
N MET A 106 -3.96 3.75 -1.61
CA MET A 106 -3.03 4.90 -1.57
C MET A 106 -1.57 4.48 -1.65
N VAL A 107 -1.20 3.34 -1.07
CA VAL A 107 0.16 2.77 -1.18
C VAL A 107 0.52 2.48 -2.65
N TYR A 108 -0.41 1.99 -3.46
CA TYR A 108 -0.20 1.86 -4.92
C TYR A 108 0.01 3.22 -5.58
N GLY A 109 -0.79 4.23 -5.20
CA GLY A 109 -0.63 5.61 -5.69
C GLY A 109 0.76 6.21 -5.40
N ILE A 110 1.22 6.13 -4.15
CA ILE A 110 2.57 6.63 -3.81
C ILE A 110 3.68 5.79 -4.45
N GLY A 111 3.43 4.51 -4.74
CA GLY A 111 4.34 3.65 -5.50
C GLY A 111 4.57 4.19 -6.91
N LEU A 112 3.49 4.59 -7.58
CA LEU A 112 3.55 5.20 -8.92
C LEU A 112 4.31 6.53 -8.91
N ILE A 113 4.05 7.39 -7.91
CA ILE A 113 4.81 8.64 -7.74
C ILE A 113 6.30 8.35 -7.51
N GLY A 114 6.61 7.39 -6.63
CA GLY A 114 7.98 6.98 -6.35
C GLY A 114 8.70 6.51 -7.61
N ALA A 115 8.04 5.67 -8.43
CA ALA A 115 8.60 5.17 -9.68
C ALA A 115 8.93 6.31 -10.66
N LEU A 116 8.06 7.32 -10.78
CA LEU A 116 8.30 8.47 -11.64
C LEU A 116 9.44 9.35 -11.15
N VAL A 117 9.52 9.60 -9.84
CA VAL A 117 10.60 10.40 -9.24
C VAL A 117 11.95 9.74 -9.48
N MET A 118 11.99 8.41 -9.49
CA MET A 118 13.21 7.64 -9.71
C MET A 118 13.54 7.41 -11.19
N LEU A 119 12.61 7.68 -12.11
CA LEU A 119 12.78 7.40 -13.55
C LEU A 119 13.96 8.17 -14.19
N PRO A 120 14.23 9.45 -13.90
CA PRO A 120 15.42 10.14 -14.43
C PRO A 120 16.74 9.57 -13.90
N TRP A 121 16.69 8.82 -12.80
CA TRP A 121 17.87 8.29 -12.13
C TRP A 121 18.20 6.86 -12.55
N SER A 122 17.26 6.14 -13.17
CA SER A 122 17.52 4.77 -13.66
C SER A 122 18.54 4.75 -14.80
N ASP A 123 18.58 5.80 -15.62
CA ASP A 123 19.49 5.86 -16.77
C ASP A 123 20.92 6.22 -16.36
N LEU A 124 21.11 6.84 -15.19
CA LEU A 124 22.45 7.18 -14.68
C LEU A 124 23.29 5.95 -14.35
N ASP A 125 22.66 4.82 -14.06
CA ASP A 125 23.33 3.53 -13.85
C ASP A 125 23.83 2.93 -15.19
N GLU A 126 23.16 3.20 -16.31
CA GLU A 126 23.58 2.74 -17.65
C GLU A 126 24.85 3.44 -18.16
N TYR A 127 25.11 4.67 -17.70
CA TYR A 127 26.31 5.44 -18.07
C TYR A 127 27.54 5.18 -17.17
N GLY A 128 27.46 4.23 -16.23
CA GLY A 128 28.60 3.88 -15.36
C GLY A 128 29.04 5.01 -14.42
N LEU A 129 28.22 6.05 -14.23
CA LEU A 129 28.54 7.20 -13.37
C LEU A 129 28.33 6.91 -11.87
N THR A 130 27.90 5.69 -11.54
CA THR A 130 27.57 5.25 -10.19
C THR A 130 28.39 4.01 -9.80
N GLU A 131 29.73 4.13 -9.80
CA GLU A 131 30.64 3.23 -9.06
C GLU A 131 30.39 3.25 -7.52
N PHE A 132 29.25 3.74 -7.05
CA PHE A 132 28.68 3.45 -5.75
C PHE A 132 28.10 2.02 -5.75
N VAL A 133 29.02 1.09 -5.99
CA VAL A 133 28.90 -0.36 -5.88
C VAL A 133 28.39 -0.68 -4.47
N TRP A 134 27.39 -1.57 -4.37
CA TRP A 134 26.78 -2.15 -3.15
C TRP A 134 25.36 -1.75 -2.76
N GLN A 135 24.62 -0.96 -3.53
CA GLN A 135 23.17 -0.88 -3.32
C GLN A 135 22.44 -1.66 -4.42
N PRO A 136 21.75 -2.78 -4.10
CA PRO A 136 20.89 -3.47 -5.07
C PRO A 136 19.98 -2.44 -5.74
N GLU A 137 19.82 -2.46 -7.06
CA GLU A 137 18.93 -1.57 -7.83
C GLU A 137 17.53 -1.39 -7.20
N ARG A 138 17.07 -2.41 -6.47
CA ARG A 138 15.83 -2.42 -5.67
C ARG A 138 15.77 -1.37 -4.55
N PHE A 139 16.90 -0.96 -3.98
CA PHE A 139 16.98 0.02 -2.89
C PHE A 139 16.87 1.47 -3.36
N ARG A 140 17.46 1.81 -4.52
CA ARG A 140 17.35 3.17 -5.06
C ARG A 140 15.95 3.43 -5.59
N THR A 141 15.38 2.49 -6.35
CA THR A 141 14.09 2.68 -7.03
C THR A 141 12.87 2.81 -6.11
N ASN A 142 12.97 2.45 -4.83
CA ASN A 142 11.84 2.51 -3.89
C ASN A 142 11.98 3.60 -2.81
N TYR A 143 13.09 4.32 -2.72
CA TYR A 143 13.33 5.25 -1.60
C TYR A 143 12.27 6.37 -1.51
N ALA A 144 11.93 6.97 -2.65
CA ALA A 144 10.88 8.00 -2.70
C ALA A 144 9.52 7.44 -2.25
N ARG A 145 9.16 6.24 -2.72
CA ARG A 145 7.95 5.54 -2.28
C ARG A 145 7.97 5.29 -0.78
N ASP A 146 9.09 4.84 -0.23
CA ASP A 146 9.18 4.45 1.18
C ASP A 146 9.08 5.66 2.10
N ILE A 147 9.72 6.79 1.75
CA ILE A 147 9.52 8.06 2.46
C ILE A 147 8.05 8.48 2.43
N LEU A 148 7.41 8.45 1.24
CA LEU A 148 6.00 8.77 1.13
C LEU A 148 5.13 7.81 1.95
N GLY A 149 5.53 6.54 2.06
CA GLY A 149 4.88 5.54 2.89
C GLY A 149 4.97 5.86 4.38
N VAL A 150 6.16 6.27 4.85
CA VAL A 150 6.36 6.76 6.24
C VAL A 150 5.47 7.97 6.52
N ILE A 151 5.43 8.95 5.62
CA ILE A 151 4.60 10.14 5.77
C ILE A 151 3.11 9.76 5.79
N LEU A 152 2.67 8.93 4.85
CA LEU A 152 1.29 8.48 4.73
C LEU A 152 0.83 7.75 5.99
N PHE A 153 1.56 6.73 6.44
CA PHE A 153 1.15 5.96 7.63
C PHE A 153 1.34 6.72 8.93
N GLY A 154 2.34 7.61 9.03
CA GLY A 154 2.44 8.56 10.13
C GLY A 154 1.20 9.45 10.21
N TRP A 155 0.75 9.97 9.08
CA TRP A 155 -0.46 10.76 9.00
C TRP A 155 -1.73 9.97 9.30
N ILE A 156 -1.89 8.76 8.74
CA ILE A 156 -3.01 7.85 9.05
C ILE A 156 -3.08 7.57 10.54
N LEU A 157 -1.97 7.27 11.20
CA LEU A 157 -1.96 6.98 12.64
C LEU A 157 -2.40 8.18 13.50
N LEU A 158 -2.16 9.40 13.02
CA LEU A 158 -2.58 10.64 13.67
C LEU A 158 -4.07 10.94 13.45
N THR A 159 -4.65 10.52 12.33
CA THR A 159 -6.03 10.91 11.95
C THR A 159 -7.07 9.79 12.05
N THR A 160 -6.66 8.52 12.00
CA THR A 160 -7.58 7.38 11.89
C THR A 160 -8.40 7.16 13.17
N ARG A 161 -9.68 6.82 12.98
CA ARG A 161 -10.57 6.34 14.06
C ARG A 161 -10.54 4.83 14.24
N GLU A 162 -9.82 4.10 13.38
CA GLU A 162 -9.68 2.65 13.50
C GLU A 162 -8.98 2.24 14.80
N VAL A 163 -9.43 1.13 15.39
CA VAL A 163 -8.92 0.60 16.66
C VAL A 163 -8.44 -0.84 16.51
N GLY A 164 -7.78 -1.36 17.55
CA GLY A 164 -7.35 -2.76 17.62
C GLY A 164 -6.44 -3.17 16.47
N THR A 165 -6.80 -4.25 15.78
CA THR A 165 -5.98 -4.89 14.74
C THR A 165 -5.66 -3.97 13.57
N TRP A 166 -6.58 -3.08 13.19
CA TRP A 166 -6.35 -2.14 12.09
C TRP A 166 -5.35 -1.04 12.44
N LYS A 167 -5.36 -0.57 13.69
CA LYS A 167 -4.35 0.38 14.18
C LYS A 167 -2.97 -0.29 14.30
N MET A 168 -2.93 -1.54 14.76
CA MET A 168 -1.70 -2.35 14.74
C MET A 168 -1.16 -2.53 13.32
N TYR A 169 -2.03 -2.81 12.35
CA TYR A 169 -1.66 -2.91 10.95
C TYR A 169 -1.07 -1.62 10.37
N ALA A 170 -1.62 -0.45 10.73
CA ALA A 170 -1.05 0.84 10.34
C ALA A 170 0.35 1.06 10.94
N TRP A 171 0.55 0.70 12.22
CA TRP A 171 1.87 0.73 12.87
C TRP A 171 2.88 -0.20 12.21
N LEU A 172 2.49 -1.44 11.89
CA LEU A 172 3.36 -2.38 11.20
C LEU A 172 3.72 -1.88 9.79
N SER A 173 2.77 -1.27 9.08
CA SER A 173 3.03 -0.67 7.77
C SER A 173 4.02 0.50 7.87
N LEU A 174 3.84 1.38 8.86
CA LEU A 174 4.80 2.47 9.15
C LEU A 174 6.19 1.90 9.45
N ALA A 175 6.28 0.90 10.33
CA ALA A 175 7.54 0.27 10.70
C ALA A 175 8.23 -0.39 9.49
N SER A 176 7.45 -1.00 8.59
CA SER A 176 7.97 -1.59 7.35
C SER A 176 8.60 -0.53 6.46
N PHE A 177 7.90 0.57 6.19
CA PHE A 177 8.44 1.65 5.35
C PHE A 177 9.63 2.34 6.01
N ALA A 178 9.57 2.58 7.32
CA ALA A 178 10.68 3.16 8.07
C ALA A 178 11.92 2.26 8.05
N ALA A 179 11.74 0.94 8.18
CA ALA A 179 12.84 -0.02 8.04
C ALA A 179 13.47 0.06 6.65
N SER A 180 12.68 0.11 5.56
CA SER A 180 13.21 0.27 4.20
C SER A 180 14.02 1.56 4.03
N VAL A 181 13.52 2.69 4.54
CA VAL A 181 14.25 3.97 4.54
C VAL A 181 15.56 3.86 5.32
N LEU A 182 15.54 3.22 6.49
CA LEU A 182 16.74 3.04 7.32
C LEU A 182 17.78 2.15 6.66
N ILE A 183 17.38 1.09 5.93
CA ILE A 183 18.34 0.26 5.18
C ILE A 183 19.05 1.10 4.11
N ALA A 184 18.29 1.90 3.36
CA ALA A 184 18.86 2.76 2.34
C ALA A 184 19.87 3.76 2.94
N LEU A 185 19.54 4.35 4.11
CA LEU A 185 20.45 5.23 4.85
C LEU A 185 21.69 4.49 5.36
N VAL A 186 21.55 3.30 5.94
CA VAL A 186 22.68 2.46 6.39
C VAL A 186 23.65 2.19 5.24
N GLY A 187 23.12 1.89 4.05
CA GLY A 187 23.95 1.67 2.88
C GLY A 187 24.72 2.90 2.40
N LEU A 188 24.37 4.13 2.82
CA LEU A 188 25.15 5.34 2.55
C LEU A 188 26.36 5.50 3.48
N PHE A 189 26.30 4.92 4.69
CA PHE A 189 27.33 5.05 5.72
C PHE A 189 28.27 3.83 5.84
N SER A 190 28.04 2.80 5.04
CA SER A 190 28.72 1.49 5.11
C SER A 190 30.25 1.56 4.93
N SER A 191 30.77 2.63 4.32
CA SER A 191 32.21 2.85 4.10
C SER A 191 33.02 3.14 5.37
N SER A 192 32.36 3.46 6.48
CA SER A 192 33.03 3.89 7.72
C SER A 192 33.27 2.77 8.75
N ASN A 193 32.43 1.74 8.76
CA ASN A 193 32.52 0.62 9.70
C ASN A 193 31.73 -0.60 9.18
N GLN A 194 32.35 -1.34 8.26
CA GLN A 194 31.67 -2.32 7.43
C GLN A 194 30.94 -3.41 8.24
N ASP A 195 31.51 -3.89 9.35
CA ASP A 195 30.94 -4.98 10.14
C ASP A 195 29.63 -4.59 10.84
N ILE A 196 29.62 -3.42 11.50
CA ILE A 196 28.43 -2.93 12.23
C ILE A 196 27.30 -2.61 11.23
N TRP A 197 27.65 -1.96 10.11
CA TRP A 197 26.66 -1.59 9.10
C TRP A 197 26.12 -2.82 8.36
N THR A 198 26.94 -3.85 8.14
CA THR A 198 26.49 -5.12 7.54
C THR A 198 25.51 -5.85 8.45
N MET A 199 25.80 -5.95 9.76
CA MET A 199 24.88 -6.57 10.71
C MET A 199 23.56 -5.80 10.84
N THR A 200 23.64 -4.47 10.86
CA THR A 200 22.46 -3.60 10.92
C THR A 200 21.61 -3.76 9.65
N ALA A 201 22.25 -3.78 8.47
CA ALA A 201 21.57 -4.03 7.20
C ALA A 201 20.89 -5.40 7.18
N LEU A 202 21.55 -6.45 7.68
CA LEU A 202 20.96 -7.79 7.77
C LEU A 202 19.72 -7.83 8.68
N ILE A 203 19.79 -7.22 9.87
CA ILE A 203 18.66 -7.17 10.81
C ILE A 203 17.49 -6.41 10.17
N LEU A 204 17.76 -5.25 9.58
CA LEU A 204 16.73 -4.46 8.93
C LEU A 204 16.15 -5.18 7.71
N MET A 205 16.96 -5.92 6.94
CA MET A 205 16.48 -6.75 5.83
C MET A 205 15.54 -7.86 6.32
N LEU A 206 15.92 -8.58 7.39
CA LEU A 206 15.04 -9.58 8.01
C LEU A 206 13.74 -8.95 8.53
N ALA A 207 13.82 -7.77 9.14
CA ALA A 207 12.64 -7.02 9.59
C ALA A 207 11.76 -6.60 8.40
N SER A 208 12.34 -6.12 7.31
CA SER A 208 11.64 -5.72 6.09
C SER A 208 10.91 -6.89 5.41
N PHE A 209 11.31 -8.13 5.69
CA PHE A 209 10.61 -9.33 5.27
C PHE A 209 9.54 -9.78 6.28
N ALA A 210 9.89 -9.83 7.57
CA ALA A 210 8.99 -10.32 8.62
C ALA A 210 7.80 -9.39 8.87
N ILE A 211 8.02 -8.07 8.86
CA ILE A 211 6.96 -7.08 9.16
C ILE A 211 5.82 -7.14 8.13
N PRO A 212 6.05 -7.19 6.80
CA PRO A 212 4.98 -7.40 5.84
C PRO A 212 4.18 -8.68 6.06
N VAL A 213 4.85 -9.80 6.40
CA VAL A 213 4.17 -11.07 6.70
C VAL A 213 3.24 -10.92 7.91
N ILE A 214 3.73 -10.32 9.00
CA ILE A 214 2.94 -10.04 10.19
C ILE A 214 1.80 -9.06 9.87
N SER A 215 2.04 -8.08 9.00
CA SER A 215 1.01 -7.13 8.54
C SER A 215 -0.11 -7.82 7.76
N LEU A 216 0.21 -8.82 6.93
CA LEU A 216 -0.80 -9.63 6.24
C LEU A 216 -1.64 -10.43 7.24
N ILE A 217 -1.01 -11.04 8.25
CA ILE A 217 -1.73 -11.75 9.32
C ILE A 217 -2.65 -10.77 10.07
N ALA A 218 -2.16 -9.59 10.44
CA ALA A 218 -2.97 -8.55 11.07
C ALA A 218 -4.16 -8.14 10.19
N MET A 219 -3.95 -7.98 8.90
CA MET A 219 -5.01 -7.67 7.94
C MET A 219 -6.08 -8.78 7.90
N PHE A 220 -5.66 -10.06 7.83
CA PHE A 220 -6.60 -11.20 7.88
C PHE A 220 -7.41 -11.24 9.17
N VAL A 221 -6.76 -11.07 10.32
CA VAL A 221 -7.44 -11.01 11.62
C VAL A 221 -8.42 -9.82 11.65
N GLY A 222 -8.02 -8.66 11.12
CA GLY A 222 -8.88 -7.48 10.99
C GLY A 222 -10.15 -7.76 10.19
N ILE A 223 -10.03 -8.44 9.04
CA ILE A 223 -11.18 -8.84 8.21
C ILE A 223 -12.13 -9.76 8.97
N VAL A 224 -11.59 -10.76 9.67
CA VAL A 224 -12.40 -11.71 10.44
C VAL A 224 -13.14 -11.00 11.56
N LEU A 225 -12.47 -10.10 12.30
CA LEU A 225 -13.07 -9.33 13.39
C LEU A 225 -14.11 -8.34 12.87
N ASP A 226 -13.87 -7.64 11.77
CA ASP A 226 -14.86 -6.76 11.13
C ASP A 226 -16.13 -7.53 10.79
N LYS A 227 -15.98 -8.75 10.23
CA LYS A 227 -17.10 -9.62 9.90
C LYS A 227 -17.84 -10.10 11.15
N GLN A 228 -17.13 -10.49 12.20
CA GLN A 228 -17.73 -10.94 13.47
C GLN A 228 -18.48 -9.82 14.18
N ASN A 229 -17.94 -8.59 14.12
CA ASN A 229 -18.51 -7.41 14.76
C ASN A 229 -19.56 -6.70 13.89
N GLY A 230 -19.86 -7.21 12.69
CA GLY A 230 -20.83 -6.60 11.77
C GLY A 230 -20.42 -5.21 11.27
N VAL A 231 -19.12 -4.90 11.23
CA VAL A 231 -18.60 -3.61 10.77
C VAL A 231 -18.86 -3.49 9.26
N ARG A 232 -19.66 -2.50 8.86
CA ARG A 232 -19.91 -2.21 7.45
C ARG A 232 -18.70 -1.51 6.83
N ARG A 233 -18.16 -2.08 5.76
CA ARG A 233 -17.03 -1.53 4.99
C ARG A 233 -17.47 -1.19 3.57
N ASP A 234 -16.90 -0.15 2.99
CA ASP A 234 -17.24 0.23 1.63
C ASP A 234 -16.56 -0.67 0.58
N ARG A 235 -17.01 -0.55 -0.68
CA ARG A 235 -16.47 -1.35 -1.80
C ARG A 235 -14.98 -1.10 -2.04
N TYR A 236 -14.49 0.11 -1.79
CA TYR A 236 -13.09 0.47 -2.04
C TYR A 236 -12.16 -0.15 -0.99
N HIS A 237 -12.63 -0.32 0.24
CA HIS A 237 -11.94 -1.10 1.25
C HIS A 237 -11.72 -2.55 0.78
N TRP A 238 -12.77 -3.22 0.32
CA TRP A 238 -12.66 -4.60 -0.16
C TRP A 238 -11.78 -4.73 -1.40
N LEU A 239 -11.88 -3.78 -2.33
CA LEU A 239 -10.97 -3.73 -3.48
C LEU A 239 -9.51 -3.60 -3.02
N GLY A 240 -9.21 -2.66 -2.13
CA GLY A 240 -7.85 -2.45 -1.62
C GLY A 240 -7.27 -3.66 -0.88
N ILE A 241 -8.12 -4.45 -0.22
CA ILE A 241 -7.72 -5.72 0.40
C ILE A 241 -7.49 -6.81 -0.65
N LEU A 242 -8.32 -6.85 -1.70
CA LEU A 242 -8.25 -7.88 -2.75
C LEU A 242 -6.99 -7.73 -3.62
N PHE A 243 -6.57 -6.50 -3.93
CA PHE A 243 -5.46 -6.24 -4.84
C PHE A 243 -4.18 -7.02 -4.49
N PRO A 244 -3.65 -6.99 -3.25
CA PRO A 244 -2.48 -7.78 -2.88
C PRO A 244 -2.59 -9.28 -3.18
N PHE A 245 -3.80 -9.86 -3.13
CA PHE A 245 -4.03 -11.28 -3.41
C PHE A 245 -4.11 -11.62 -4.89
N ILE A 246 -4.37 -10.64 -5.75
CA ILE A 246 -4.35 -10.81 -7.20
C ILE A 246 -2.95 -10.51 -7.75
N ASP A 247 -2.39 -9.40 -7.27
CA ASP A 247 -1.13 -8.83 -7.72
C ASP A 247 0.05 -9.76 -7.39
N PHE A 248 0.11 -10.30 -6.16
CA PHE A 248 1.23 -11.15 -5.74
C PHE A 248 1.35 -12.46 -6.54
N PRO A 249 0.28 -13.28 -6.74
CA PRO A 249 0.37 -14.45 -7.62
C PRO A 249 0.72 -14.10 -9.06
N LEU A 250 0.17 -13.01 -9.59
CA LEU A 250 0.45 -12.59 -10.97
C LEU A 250 1.92 -12.19 -11.13
N LEU A 251 2.48 -11.47 -10.15
CA LEU A 251 3.91 -11.14 -10.09
C LEU A 251 4.78 -12.40 -10.09
N LEU A 252 4.42 -13.41 -9.30
CA LEU A 252 5.13 -14.69 -9.28
C LEU A 252 5.09 -15.40 -10.65
N VAL A 253 3.94 -15.39 -11.33
CA VAL A 253 3.81 -15.98 -12.67
C VAL A 253 4.68 -15.26 -13.69
N VAL A 254 4.68 -13.93 -13.68
CA VAL A 254 5.51 -13.12 -14.60
C VAL A 254 7.00 -13.33 -14.33
N GLN A 255 7.40 -13.36 -13.06
CA GLN A 255 8.79 -13.61 -12.67
C GLN A 255 9.24 -15.02 -13.10
N PHE A 256 8.42 -16.05 -12.84
CA PHE A 256 8.71 -17.42 -13.27
C PHE A 256 8.86 -17.54 -14.78
N ALA A 257 7.97 -16.90 -15.56
CA ALA A 257 8.07 -16.89 -17.02
C ALA A 257 9.35 -16.21 -17.51
N LYS A 258 9.77 -15.11 -16.86
CA LYS A 258 11.03 -14.43 -17.15
C LYS A 258 12.24 -15.32 -16.88
N ASP A 259 12.25 -16.01 -15.73
CA ASP A 259 13.37 -16.88 -15.34
C ASP A 259 13.50 -18.09 -16.27
N MET A 260 12.37 -18.69 -16.67
CA MET A 260 12.36 -19.79 -17.64
C MET A 260 12.91 -19.39 -19.01
N TYR A 261 12.58 -18.19 -19.49
CA TYR A 261 13.14 -17.67 -20.74
C TYR A 261 14.65 -17.46 -20.66
N LEU A 262 15.13 -16.87 -19.56
CA LEU A 262 16.56 -16.66 -19.36
C LEU A 262 17.32 -18.01 -19.36
N LEU A 263 16.80 -19.02 -18.65
CA LEU A 263 17.39 -20.36 -18.65
C LEU A 263 17.48 -20.98 -20.06
N GLN A 264 16.45 -20.81 -20.89
CA GLN A 264 16.48 -21.28 -22.28
C GLN A 264 17.50 -20.53 -23.13
N SER A 265 17.63 -19.22 -22.93
CA SER A 265 18.59 -18.40 -23.69
C SER A 265 20.05 -18.75 -23.41
N TYR A 266 20.38 -19.24 -22.21
CA TYR A 266 21.73 -19.70 -21.87
C TYR A 266 22.04 -21.11 -22.37
N SER A 267 21.03 -21.88 -22.78
CA SER A 267 21.19 -23.26 -23.25
C SER A 267 21.41 -23.40 -24.77
N ASN A 268 21.25 -22.31 -25.52
CA ASN A 268 21.46 -22.25 -26.98
C ASN A 268 22.70 -21.43 -27.30
#